data_AF-A0A182MPQ6-F1
#
_entry.id   AF-A0A182MPQ6-F1
#
_cell.length_a   1.000
_cell.length_b   1.000
_cell.length_c   1.000
_cell.angle_alpha   90.00
_cell.angle_beta   90.00
_cell.angle_gamma   90.00
#
_symmetry.space_group_name_H-M   'P 1'
#
loop_
_entity.id
_entity.type
_entity.pdbx_description
1 polymer ?
#
loop_
_entity_poly.entity_id
_entity_poly.type
_entity_poly.pdbx_seq_one_letter_code
_entity_poly.pdbx_strand_id
1 'polypeptide(L)'
;MVVSFGTLIPLLAGAALKATPAAAGLTTAVGAAISAATAVIGVGKLAIVPILIASLAYYNYDLFDPENRPFNVPEVDREYDFIVVGAGSAGAVVASRLSEIGGWKVLLLEAGGHETEVSDVPILSLYLHKSKLDWKYSIVTGVESDRQAKVGEPNDGVINS
;
A
#
# COMPACT_ATOMS: atom_id res chain seq x y z
N MET A 1 22.01 14.22 0.30
CA MET A 1 22.15 15.33 -0.65
C MET A 1 21.52 16.56 -0.02
N VAL A 2 22.34 17.52 0.39
CA VAL A 2 21.98 18.69 1.22
C VAL A 2 22.01 19.92 0.34
N VAL A 3 21.03 20.82 0.44
CA VAL A 3 21.07 22.14 -0.18
C VAL A 3 20.78 23.22 0.87
N SER A 4 21.60 24.26 0.81
CA SER A 4 21.91 25.26 1.83
C SER A 4 20.91 26.41 1.90
N PHE A 5 20.67 26.91 3.12
CA PHE A 5 20.10 28.24 3.35
C PHE A 5 21.15 29.32 3.09
N GLY A 6 20.76 30.40 2.41
CA GLY A 6 21.59 31.57 2.17
C GLY A 6 20.72 32.83 2.16
N THR A 7 20.78 33.58 3.25
CA THR A 7 20.29 34.96 3.38
C THR A 7 21.11 35.94 2.55
N LEU A 8 20.48 36.94 1.93
CA LEU A 8 20.78 38.37 2.14
C LEU A 8 19.88 39.29 1.28
N ILE A 9 19.30 40.27 1.96
CA ILE A 9 18.67 41.48 1.41
C ILE A 9 19.78 42.42 0.89
N PRO A 10 19.56 43.17 -0.21
CA PRO A 10 19.54 44.62 -0.08
C PRO A 10 18.36 45.30 -0.79
N LEU A 11 18.08 46.48 -0.25
CA LEU A 11 16.96 47.39 -0.43
C LEU A 11 17.15 48.33 -1.65
N LEU A 12 16.02 48.70 -2.26
CA LEU A 12 15.74 49.92 -3.06
C LEU A 12 16.45 50.16 -4.41
N ALA A 13 15.67 50.07 -5.49
CA ALA A 13 15.39 51.22 -6.36
C ALA A 13 14.28 50.84 -7.35
N GLY A 14 13.23 51.67 -7.41
CA GLY A 14 12.06 51.45 -8.25
C GLY A 14 12.41 51.34 -9.73
N ALA A 15 12.04 50.21 -10.32
CA ALA A 15 11.71 50.09 -11.73
C ALA A 15 10.41 49.30 -11.81
N ALA A 16 9.31 50.02 -12.01
CA ALA A 16 8.01 49.44 -12.29
C ALA A 16 8.13 48.62 -13.58
N LEU A 17 8.16 47.29 -13.45
CA LEU A 17 7.99 46.37 -14.57
C LEU A 17 6.57 46.61 -15.08
N LYS A 18 6.47 47.34 -16.19
CA LYS A 18 5.22 47.67 -16.87
C LYS A 18 4.64 46.35 -17.37
N ALA A 19 3.78 45.74 -16.54
CA ALA A 19 3.02 44.54 -16.89
C ALA A 19 2.25 44.86 -18.18
N THR A 20 2.62 44.18 -19.26
CA THR A 20 1.89 44.25 -20.52
C THR A 20 0.48 43.70 -20.26
N PRO A 21 -0.60 44.32 -20.78
CA PRO A 21 -1.98 43.97 -20.40
C PRO A 21 -2.44 42.57 -20.84
N ALA A 22 -1.60 41.82 -21.56
CA ALA A 22 -1.97 40.56 -22.20
C ALA A 22 -1.97 39.35 -21.25
N ALA A 23 -1.19 39.36 -20.16
CA ALA A 23 -1.04 38.18 -19.29
C ALA A 23 -2.11 38.08 -18.17
N ALA A 24 -2.77 39.19 -17.80
CA ALA A 24 -3.82 39.20 -16.78
C ALA A 24 -5.17 38.71 -17.33
N GLY A 25 -5.40 38.84 -18.64
CA GLY A 25 -6.65 38.39 -19.27
C GLY A 25 -6.77 36.87 -19.31
N LEU A 26 -5.66 36.14 -19.54
CA LEU A 26 -5.68 34.69 -19.75
C LEU A 26 -5.84 33.90 -18.45
N THR A 27 -5.21 34.33 -17.36
CA THR A 27 -5.37 33.69 -16.03
C THR A 27 -6.76 33.90 -15.47
N THR A 28 -7.35 35.08 -15.68
CA THR A 28 -8.71 35.41 -15.25
C THR A 28 -9.76 34.76 -16.14
N ALA A 29 -9.53 34.67 -17.45
CA ALA A 29 -10.44 34.00 -18.39
C ALA A 29 -10.48 32.48 -18.20
N VAL A 30 -9.35 31.84 -17.90
CA VAL A 30 -9.32 30.39 -17.61
C VAL A 30 -10.00 30.11 -16.26
N GLY A 31 -9.75 30.91 -15.22
CA GLY A 31 -10.42 30.77 -13.93
C GLY A 31 -11.93 31.03 -13.98
N ALA A 32 -12.36 32.05 -14.74
CA ALA A 32 -13.77 32.35 -14.96
C ALA A 32 -14.45 31.31 -15.85
N ALA A 33 -13.76 30.76 -16.86
CA ALA A 33 -14.30 29.68 -17.69
C ALA A 33 -14.48 28.38 -16.91
N ILE A 34 -13.53 28.03 -16.02
CA ILE A 34 -13.66 26.88 -15.12
C ILE A 34 -14.84 27.08 -14.16
N SER A 35 -14.91 28.24 -13.50
CA SER A 35 -16.00 28.59 -12.57
C SER A 35 -17.37 28.62 -13.24
N ALA A 36 -17.46 29.24 -14.42
CA ALA A 36 -18.70 29.31 -15.21
C ALA A 36 -19.09 27.94 -15.79
N ALA A 37 -18.14 27.11 -16.20
CA ALA A 37 -18.42 25.74 -16.63
C ALA A 37 -18.98 24.89 -15.48
N THR A 38 -18.47 25.04 -14.26
CA THR A 38 -19.05 24.42 -13.05
C THR A 38 -20.40 25.00 -12.63
N ALA A 39 -20.69 26.26 -12.98
CA ALA A 39 -21.96 26.91 -12.66
C ALA A 39 -23.09 26.57 -13.66
N VAL A 40 -22.76 26.43 -14.96
CA VAL A 40 -23.73 26.11 -16.03
C VAL A 40 -24.03 24.62 -16.08
N ILE A 41 -23.02 23.78 -15.84
CA ILE A 41 -23.16 22.33 -15.74
C ILE A 41 -23.03 22.01 -14.26
N GLY A 42 -24.12 22.22 -13.50
CA GLY A 42 -24.12 22.12 -12.05
C GLY A 42 -23.27 20.94 -11.56
N VAL A 43 -22.43 21.19 -10.55
CA VAL A 43 -21.38 20.31 -10.02
C VAL A 43 -21.80 18.82 -9.95
N GLY A 44 -23.08 18.52 -9.71
CA GLY A 44 -23.65 17.18 -9.71
C GLY A 44 -23.66 16.42 -11.05
N LYS A 45 -23.65 17.08 -12.22
CA LYS A 45 -23.61 16.41 -13.54
C LYS A 45 -22.18 16.16 -14.03
N LEU A 46 -21.24 17.02 -13.67
CA LEU A 46 -19.81 16.83 -13.98
C LEU A 46 -19.13 15.87 -13.01
N ALA A 47 -19.62 15.71 -11.77
CA ALA A 47 -19.10 14.71 -10.82
C ALA A 47 -19.34 13.26 -11.28
N ILE A 48 -20.35 13.01 -12.13
CA ILE A 48 -20.65 11.66 -12.62
C ILE A 48 -19.48 11.09 -13.39
N VAL A 49 -18.81 11.87 -14.24
CA VAL A 49 -17.71 11.37 -15.08
C VAL A 49 -16.51 10.90 -14.25
N PRO A 50 -15.91 11.70 -13.34
CA PRO A 50 -14.81 11.24 -12.50
C PRO A 50 -15.25 10.16 -11.49
N ILE A 51 -16.49 10.18 -10.97
CA ILE A 51 -16.99 9.11 -10.10
C ILE A 51 -17.17 7.81 -10.90
N LEU A 52 -17.66 7.89 -12.14
CA LEU A 52 -17.82 6.74 -13.03
C LEU A 52 -16.47 6.17 -13.45
N ILE A 53 -15.49 7.03 -13.75
CA ILE A 53 -14.11 6.59 -14.04
C ILE A 53 -13.50 5.94 -12.80
N ALA A 54 -13.62 6.55 -11.62
CA ALA A 54 -13.14 5.96 -10.37
C ALA A 54 -13.85 4.65 -10.04
N SER A 55 -15.17 4.57 -10.26
CA SER A 55 -15.95 3.35 -10.08
C SER A 55 -15.55 2.27 -11.08
N LEU A 56 -15.32 2.63 -12.34
CA LEU A 56 -14.88 1.67 -13.37
C LEU A 56 -13.46 1.20 -13.10
N ALA A 57 -12.57 2.10 -12.66
CA ALA A 57 -11.21 1.76 -12.25
C ALA A 57 -11.22 0.83 -11.03
N TYR A 58 -12.07 1.10 -10.04
CA TYR A 58 -12.29 0.21 -8.88
C TYR A 58 -12.81 -1.17 -9.30
N TYR A 59 -13.80 -1.23 -10.19
CA TYR A 59 -14.31 -2.52 -10.68
C TYR A 59 -13.36 -3.26 -11.62
N ASN A 60 -12.40 -2.56 -12.22
CA ASN A 60 -11.40 -3.13 -13.12
C ASN A 60 -9.99 -2.91 -12.57
N TYR A 61 -9.81 -2.99 -11.24
CA TYR A 61 -8.55 -2.65 -10.57
C TYR A 61 -7.38 -3.47 -11.13
N ASP A 62 -7.61 -4.77 -11.36
CA ASP A 62 -6.65 -5.70 -11.99
C ASP A 62 -6.08 -5.22 -13.34
N LEU A 63 -6.79 -4.38 -14.09
CA LEU A 63 -6.33 -3.87 -15.39
C LEU A 63 -5.50 -2.59 -15.27
N PHE A 64 -5.60 -1.89 -14.14
CA PHE A 64 -4.96 -0.60 -13.89
C PHE A 64 -3.88 -0.66 -12.81
N ASP A 65 -3.63 -1.84 -12.26
CA ASP A 65 -2.53 -2.08 -11.33
C ASP A 65 -1.17 -1.95 -12.07
N PRO A 66 -0.35 -0.93 -11.73
CA PRO A 66 0.98 -0.80 -12.31
C PRO A 66 1.97 -1.85 -11.78
N GLU A 67 1.63 -2.55 -10.70
CA GLU A 67 2.46 -3.59 -10.09
C GLU A 67 2.23 -4.93 -10.81
N ASN A 68 3.29 -5.50 -11.38
CA ASN A 68 3.19 -6.75 -12.12
C ASN A 68 3.02 -7.92 -11.15
N ARG A 69 1.76 -8.31 -10.91
CA ARG A 69 1.42 -9.39 -9.98
C ARG A 69 2.13 -10.72 -10.32
N PRO A 70 2.69 -11.43 -9.33
CA PRO A 70 3.14 -12.79 -9.53
C PRO A 70 1.93 -13.70 -9.80
N PHE A 71 1.94 -14.42 -10.90
CA PHE A 71 0.87 -15.35 -11.23
C PHE A 71 1.07 -16.68 -10.48
N ASN A 72 -0.03 -17.23 -9.96
CA ASN A 72 -0.03 -18.58 -9.41
C ASN A 72 0.16 -19.58 -10.53
N VAL A 73 1.16 -20.46 -10.38
CA VAL A 73 1.39 -21.56 -11.31
C VAL A 73 0.44 -22.70 -10.91
N PRO A 74 -0.50 -23.11 -11.77
CA PRO A 74 -1.50 -24.13 -11.42
C PRO A 74 -0.89 -25.53 -11.30
N GLU A 75 0.24 -25.77 -11.97
CA GLU A 75 0.97 -27.03 -11.93
C GLU A 75 2.41 -26.76 -11.48
N VAL A 76 2.78 -27.38 -10.37
CA VAL A 76 4.10 -27.22 -9.74
C VAL A 76 5.02 -28.31 -10.31
N ASP A 77 6.24 -27.93 -10.68
CA ASP A 77 7.24 -28.90 -11.12
C ASP A 77 7.60 -29.86 -9.99
N ARG A 78 8.11 -31.06 -10.31
CA ARG A 78 8.56 -32.02 -9.29
C ARG A 78 9.82 -31.58 -8.54
N GLU A 79 10.64 -30.73 -9.15
CA GLU A 79 11.97 -30.38 -8.68
C GLU A 79 12.27 -28.89 -8.85
N TYR A 80 12.84 -28.30 -7.79
CA TYR A 80 13.30 -26.91 -7.73
C TYR A 80 14.65 -26.86 -7.01
N ASP A 81 15.50 -25.92 -7.40
CA ASP A 81 16.79 -25.70 -6.72
C ASP A 81 16.59 -25.03 -5.36
N PHE A 82 15.61 -24.12 -5.27
CA PHE A 82 15.28 -23.39 -4.06
C PHE A 82 13.78 -23.28 -3.85
N ILE A 83 13.35 -23.44 -2.60
CA ILE A 83 11.98 -23.21 -2.16
C ILE A 83 12.02 -22.14 -1.07
N VAL A 84 11.40 -20.99 -1.34
CA VAL A 84 11.25 -19.89 -0.39
C VAL A 84 9.84 -19.95 0.16
N VAL A 85 9.71 -20.00 1.49
CA VAL A 85 8.41 -20.01 2.18
C VAL A 85 8.20 -18.65 2.84
N GLY A 86 7.16 -17.95 2.42
CA GLY A 86 6.80 -16.61 2.80
C GLY A 86 7.33 -15.56 1.83
N ALA A 87 6.44 -14.88 1.10
CA ALA A 87 6.69 -13.71 0.25
C ALA A 87 6.65 -12.37 1.03
N GLY A 88 6.95 -12.40 2.33
CA GLY A 88 7.14 -11.18 3.13
C GLY A 88 8.38 -10.39 2.72
N SER A 89 8.69 -9.33 3.47
CA SER A 89 9.74 -8.36 3.13
C SER A 89 11.11 -8.97 2.82
N ALA A 90 11.49 -10.06 3.51
CA ALA A 90 12.74 -10.76 3.25
C ALA A 90 12.62 -11.78 2.12
N GLY A 91 11.55 -12.59 2.13
CA GLY A 91 11.41 -13.70 1.18
C GLY A 91 11.21 -13.23 -0.26
N ALA A 92 10.48 -12.13 -0.47
CA ALA A 92 10.34 -11.53 -1.79
C ALA A 92 11.70 -11.08 -2.38
N VAL A 93 12.54 -10.44 -1.56
CA VAL A 93 13.88 -9.99 -1.97
C VAL A 93 14.79 -11.18 -2.28
N VAL A 94 14.79 -12.21 -1.44
CA VAL A 94 15.61 -13.42 -1.64
C VAL A 94 15.17 -14.16 -2.91
N ALA A 95 13.87 -14.39 -3.09
CA ALA A 95 13.34 -15.05 -4.28
C ALA A 95 13.70 -14.28 -5.56
N SER A 96 13.56 -12.94 -5.54
CA SER A 96 13.96 -12.07 -6.64
C SER A 96 15.44 -12.25 -6.99
N ARG A 97 16.34 -12.20 -6.01
CA ARG A 97 17.78 -12.36 -6.24
C ARG A 97 18.19 -13.75 -6.74
N LEU A 98 17.57 -14.81 -6.22
CA LEU A 98 17.83 -16.16 -6.69
C LEU A 98 17.35 -16.35 -8.14
N SER A 99 16.23 -15.73 -8.50
CA SER A 99 15.66 -15.82 -9.86
C SER A 99 16.44 -15.04 -10.94
N GLU A 100 17.30 -14.08 -10.54
CA GLU A 100 18.18 -13.36 -11.47
C GLU A 100 19.26 -14.28 -12.09
N ILE A 101 19.56 -15.41 -11.44
CA ILE A 101 20.57 -16.36 -11.91
C ILE A 101 19.93 -17.36 -12.88
N GLY A 102 20.33 -17.27 -14.14
CA GLY A 102 19.86 -18.18 -15.18
C GLY A 102 20.22 -19.64 -14.88
N GLY A 103 19.21 -20.51 -14.93
CA GLY A 103 19.37 -21.95 -14.72
C GLY A 103 18.87 -22.45 -13.36
N TRP A 104 18.61 -21.55 -12.40
CA TRP A 104 17.97 -21.94 -11.14
C TRP A 104 16.46 -21.85 -11.23
N LYS A 105 15.78 -22.90 -10.76
CA LYS A 105 14.34 -22.94 -10.55
C LYS A 105 14.03 -22.59 -9.11
N VAL A 106 13.32 -21.48 -8.91
CA VAL A 106 12.95 -20.97 -7.59
C VAL A 106 11.43 -21.04 -7.44
N LEU A 107 10.97 -21.71 -6.39
CA LEU A 107 9.56 -21.75 -5.99
C LEU A 107 9.35 -20.83 -4.78
N LEU A 108 8.43 -19.88 -4.88
CA LEU A 108 8.00 -19.05 -3.75
C LEU A 108 6.59 -19.47 -3.31
N LEU A 109 6.44 -19.81 -2.04
CA LEU A 109 5.16 -20.19 -1.44
C LEU A 109 4.72 -19.12 -0.45
N GLU A 110 3.56 -18.52 -0.66
CA GLU A 110 2.95 -17.57 0.26
C GLU A 110 1.61 -18.12 0.75
N ALA A 111 1.37 -18.04 2.05
CA ALA A 111 0.12 -18.52 2.66
C ALA A 111 -1.01 -17.49 2.54
N GLY A 112 -0.65 -16.21 2.48
CA GLY A 112 -1.56 -15.11 2.23
C GLY A 112 -2.14 -15.13 0.81
N GLY A 113 -3.27 -14.45 0.67
CA GLY A 113 -3.80 -14.08 -0.64
C GLY A 113 -3.07 -12.87 -1.21
N HIS A 114 -3.55 -12.38 -2.34
CA HIS A 114 -3.10 -11.10 -2.87
C HIS A 114 -3.42 -9.95 -1.90
N GLU A 115 -2.58 -8.92 -1.96
CA GLU A 115 -2.89 -7.61 -1.40
C GLU A 115 -4.25 -7.10 -1.88
N THR A 116 -4.83 -6.21 -1.09
CA THR A 116 -6.11 -5.57 -1.40
C THR A 116 -5.86 -4.08 -1.52
N GLU A 117 -6.66 -3.34 -2.27
CA GLU A 117 -6.48 -1.89 -2.44
C GLU A 117 -6.35 -1.11 -1.11
N VAL A 118 -6.96 -1.63 -0.04
CA VAL A 118 -6.89 -1.05 1.31
C VAL A 118 -5.48 -1.10 1.89
N SER A 119 -4.64 -2.06 1.50
CA SER A 119 -3.24 -2.15 1.96
C SER A 119 -2.32 -1.13 1.33
N ASP A 120 -2.64 -0.65 0.13
CA ASP A 120 -1.78 0.29 -0.62
C ASP A 120 -1.91 1.72 -0.10
N VAL A 121 -2.99 2.00 0.64
CA VAL A 121 -3.30 3.31 1.21
C VAL A 121 -2.83 3.38 2.67
N PRO A 122 -1.73 4.10 3.00
CA PRO A 122 -1.13 4.02 4.33
C PRO A 122 -2.07 4.45 5.47
N ILE A 123 -2.95 5.43 5.21
CA ILE A 123 -3.93 5.91 6.20
C ILE A 123 -4.97 4.86 6.58
N LEU A 124 -5.20 3.86 5.73
CA LEU A 124 -6.15 2.77 5.98
C LEU A 124 -5.53 1.56 6.68
N SER A 125 -4.22 1.58 7.01
CA SER A 125 -3.54 0.47 7.69
C SER A 125 -4.25 -0.03 8.95
N LEU A 126 -4.88 0.86 9.73
CA LEU A 126 -5.64 0.51 10.92
C LEU A 126 -6.84 -0.43 10.65
N TYR A 127 -7.42 -0.38 9.43
CA TYR A 127 -8.50 -1.29 9.02
C TYR A 127 -8.02 -2.73 8.78
N LEU A 128 -6.71 -2.92 8.57
CA LEU A 128 -6.14 -4.23 8.27
C LEU A 128 -5.91 -5.07 9.53
N HIS A 129 -5.83 -4.43 10.71
CA HIS A 129 -5.69 -5.14 11.98
C HIS A 129 -6.92 -6.04 12.22
N LYS A 130 -6.68 -7.30 12.62
CA LYS A 130 -7.72 -8.34 12.80
C LYS A 130 -8.53 -8.68 11.54
N SER A 131 -8.14 -8.19 10.37
CA SER A 131 -8.76 -8.54 9.10
C SER A 131 -8.33 -9.96 8.64
N LYS A 132 -8.64 -10.33 7.40
CA LYS A 132 -8.14 -11.60 6.81
C LYS A 132 -6.65 -11.55 6.47
N LEU A 133 -6.07 -10.36 6.38
CA LEU A 133 -4.65 -10.15 6.08
C LEU A 133 -3.76 -10.18 7.34
N ASP A 134 -4.35 -10.26 8.52
CA ASP A 134 -3.65 -10.38 9.80
C ASP A 134 -3.61 -11.85 10.25
N TRP A 135 -2.42 -12.30 10.67
CA TRP A 135 -2.19 -13.64 11.22
C TRP A 135 -2.84 -13.85 12.60
N LYS A 136 -3.15 -12.76 13.33
CA LYS A 136 -3.87 -12.80 14.62
C LYS A 136 -3.21 -13.67 15.68
N TYR A 137 -1.88 -13.74 15.70
CA TYR A 137 -1.18 -14.44 16.77
C TYR A 137 -1.49 -13.77 18.12
N SER A 138 -1.87 -14.60 19.08
CA SER A 138 -2.08 -14.20 20.47
C SER A 138 -0.97 -14.81 21.32
N ILE A 139 -0.36 -14.00 22.18
CA ILE A 139 0.56 -14.50 23.19
C ILE A 139 -0.23 -14.93 24.42
N VAL A 140 0.11 -16.09 24.95
CA VAL A 140 -0.35 -16.48 26.28
C VAL A 140 0.43 -15.68 27.31
N THR A 141 -0.24 -15.16 28.34
CA THR A 141 0.46 -14.51 29.45
C THR A 141 1.10 -15.58 30.34
N GLY A 142 2.24 -15.28 30.97
CA GLY A 142 2.91 -16.24 31.85
C GLY A 142 1.98 -16.81 32.94
N VAL A 143 1.08 -15.98 33.46
CA VAL A 143 0.07 -16.40 34.45
C VAL A 143 -0.90 -17.45 33.90
N GLU A 144 -1.28 -17.36 32.62
CA GLU A 144 -2.15 -18.33 31.96
C GLU A 144 -1.38 -19.57 31.51
N SER A 145 -0.13 -19.40 31.08
CA SER A 145 0.80 -20.51 30.78
C SER A 145 1.02 -21.39 32.01
N ASP A 146 1.22 -20.77 33.18
CA ASP A 146 1.40 -21.48 34.45
C ASP A 146 0.12 -22.20 34.90
N ARG A 147 -1.06 -21.63 34.61
CA ARG A 147 -2.35 -22.30 34.90
C ARG A 147 -2.60 -23.49 33.99
N GLN A 148 -2.28 -23.38 32.70
CA GLN A 148 -2.40 -24.50 31.77
C GLN A 148 -1.39 -25.61 32.07
N ALA A 149 -0.17 -25.26 32.48
CA ALA A 149 0.83 -26.22 32.93
C ALA A 149 0.36 -27.00 34.18
N LYS A 150 -0.33 -26.34 35.13
CA LYS A 150 -0.87 -26.98 36.34
C LYS A 150 -2.12 -27.82 36.11
N VAL A 151 -2.88 -27.57 35.05
CA VAL A 151 -4.06 -28.38 34.68
C VAL A 151 -3.65 -29.66 33.94
N GLY A 152 -2.46 -29.68 33.33
CA GLY A 152 -1.89 -30.84 32.63
C GLY A 152 -1.10 -31.81 33.51
N GLU A 153 -0.93 -31.52 34.80
CA GLU A 153 -0.27 -32.43 35.73
C GLU A 153 -1.26 -33.55 36.13
N PRO A 154 -0.94 -34.84 35.92
CA PRO A 154 -1.81 -35.91 36.36
C PRO A 154 -1.88 -35.83 37.89
N ASN A 155 -3.09 -35.80 38.45
CA ASN A 155 -3.28 -35.91 39.90
C ASN A 155 -2.68 -37.24 40.36
N ASP A 156 -1.41 -37.25 40.75
CA ASP A 156 -0.78 -38.36 41.45
C ASP A 156 -1.34 -38.35 42.86
N GLY A 157 -2.44 -39.11 43.00
CA GLY A 157 -3.19 -39.25 44.24
C GLY A 157 -2.25 -39.34 45.43
N VAL A 158 -2.39 -38.36 46.32
CA VAL A 158 -1.88 -38.38 47.68
C VAL A 158 -2.42 -39.66 48.34
N ILE A 159 -1.58 -40.70 48.40
CA ILE A 159 -1.73 -41.83 49.29
C ILE A 159 -1.42 -41.34 50.71
N ASN A 160 -2.44 -40.84 51.41
CA ASN A 160 -2.35 -40.71 52.86
C ASN A 160 -2.39 -42.13 53.46
N SER A 161 -1.35 -42.46 54.24
CA SER A 161 -1.23 -43.69 55.03
C SER A 161 -2.32 -43.81 56.08
#